data_AF-A0A2U0U7A2-F1
#
_entry.id   AF-A0A2U0U7A2-F1
#
_cell.length_a   1.000
_cell.length_b   1.000
_cell.length_c   1.000
_cell.angle_alpha   90.00
_cell.angle_beta   90.00
_cell.angle_gamma   90.00
#
_symmetry.space_group_name_H-M   'P 1'
#
loop_
_entity.id
_entity.type
_entity.pdbx_description
1 polymer ?
#
loop_
_entity_poly.entity_id
_entity_poly.type
_entity_poly.pdbx_seq_one_letter_code
_entity_poly.pdbx_strand_id
1 'polypeptide(L)'
;MMILAMILVTVTDSTAMPYHQAKREALFLADKMAYELNLTEDQYEAVYEINLDYLMTVSHQSRSYRRPWIRRDNMLRYVLSPWQYRAYRRADYFYKPIRWIGNNWRWGVYSRYDRGRFYRGRPSAFIYYRGGRPSRYYQDRVWYQRPRTNNRWDDDVYMDKKSKHRGNSRHDWHEHKHDRR
;
A
#
# COMPACT_ATOMS: atom_id res chain seq x y z
N MET A 1 35.14 -29.40 -34.54
CA MET A 1 35.60 -28.37 -33.59
C MET A 1 34.38 -27.61 -33.08
N MET A 2 34.02 -27.77 -31.81
CA MET A 2 32.90 -27.04 -31.19
C MET A 2 33.32 -25.60 -30.90
N ILE A 3 32.60 -24.62 -31.47
CA ILE A 3 32.73 -23.21 -31.09
C ILE A 3 31.84 -22.99 -29.87
N LEU A 4 32.48 -22.73 -28.72
CA LEU A 4 31.80 -22.39 -27.47
C LEU A 4 31.07 -21.05 -27.65
N ALA A 5 29.74 -21.06 -27.52
CA ALA A 5 28.94 -19.84 -27.48
C ALA A 5 29.28 -19.06 -26.19
N MET A 6 29.87 -17.87 -26.33
CA MET A 6 29.93 -16.91 -25.24
C MET A 6 28.51 -16.39 -24.98
N ILE A 7 27.84 -16.96 -23.97
CA ILE A 7 26.67 -16.34 -23.37
C ILE A 7 27.18 -15.09 -22.66
N LEU A 8 26.95 -13.93 -23.26
CA LEU A 8 27.04 -12.64 -22.58
C LEU A 8 25.99 -12.64 -21.47
N VAL A 9 26.38 -13.06 -20.27
CA VAL A 9 25.57 -12.86 -19.06
C VAL A 9 25.66 -11.38 -18.76
N THR A 10 24.74 -10.59 -19.30
CA THR A 10 24.52 -9.23 -18.83
C THR A 10 24.03 -9.34 -17.38
N VAL A 11 24.91 -9.07 -16.42
CA VAL A 11 24.50 -8.76 -15.05
C VAL A 11 23.72 -7.47 -15.14
N THR A 12 22.39 -7.55 -15.25
CA THR A 12 21.55 -6.35 -15.29
C THR A 12 21.54 -5.73 -13.90
N ASP A 13 22.28 -4.63 -13.75
CA ASP A 13 22.23 -3.78 -12.57
C ASP A 13 20.80 -3.22 -12.36
N SER A 14 20.16 -3.72 -11.30
CA SER A 14 19.33 -2.98 -10.36
C SER A 14 18.35 -1.91 -10.88
N THR A 15 17.37 -2.27 -11.68
CA THR A 15 16.20 -1.39 -11.90
C THR A 15 15.06 -1.75 -10.95
N ALA A 16 14.37 -0.75 -10.38
CA ALA A 16 13.08 -0.96 -9.72
C ALA A 16 12.11 -1.70 -10.66
N MET A 17 11.06 -2.33 -10.12
CA MET A 17 10.11 -3.07 -10.95
C MET A 17 9.55 -2.15 -12.07
N PRO A 18 9.62 -2.55 -13.35
CA PRO A 18 9.10 -1.73 -14.44
C PRO A 18 7.64 -1.37 -14.21
N TYR A 19 7.26 -0.13 -14.51
CA TYR A 19 5.91 0.39 -14.26
C TYR A 19 4.80 -0.54 -14.78
N HIS A 20 4.90 -1.02 -16.02
CA HIS A 20 3.90 -1.92 -16.61
C HIS A 20 3.78 -3.25 -15.87
N GLN A 21 4.90 -3.79 -15.36
CA GLN A 21 4.87 -4.98 -14.52
C GLN A 21 4.23 -4.66 -13.18
N ALA A 22 4.70 -3.63 -12.47
CA ALA A 22 4.15 -3.21 -11.19
C ALA A 22 2.63 -2.96 -11.27
N LYS A 23 2.16 -2.36 -12.38
CA LYS A 23 0.75 -2.10 -12.65
C LYS A 23 -0.08 -3.38 -12.75
N ARG A 24 0.37 -4.38 -13.53
CA ARG A 24 -0.35 -5.65 -13.69
C ARG A 24 -0.36 -6.44 -12.37
N GLU A 25 0.77 -6.48 -11.70
CA GLU A 25 0.94 -7.21 -10.44
C GLU A 25 0.14 -6.57 -9.30
N ALA A 26 0.10 -5.23 -9.24
CA ALA A 26 -0.74 -4.49 -8.30
C ALA A 26 -2.23 -4.79 -8.50
N LEU A 27 -2.68 -4.84 -9.76
CA LEU A 27 -4.06 -5.19 -10.10
C LEU A 27 -4.39 -6.61 -9.63
N PHE A 28 -3.53 -7.58 -9.93
CA PHE A 28 -3.74 -8.96 -9.51
C PHE A 28 -3.79 -9.09 -7.99
N LEU A 29 -2.84 -8.47 -7.28
CA LEU A 29 -2.82 -8.49 -5.83
C LEU A 29 -4.07 -7.84 -5.22
N ALA A 30 -4.49 -6.69 -5.76
CA ALA A 30 -5.69 -6.01 -5.30
C ALA A 30 -6.96 -6.82 -5.58
N ASP A 31 -7.06 -7.50 -6.72
CA ASP A 31 -8.19 -8.38 -7.05
C ASP A 31 -8.33 -9.51 -6.03
N LYS A 32 -7.22 -10.16 -5.65
CA LYS A 32 -7.23 -11.20 -4.62
C LYS A 32 -7.59 -10.65 -3.24
N MET A 33 -7.05 -9.49 -2.89
CA MET A 33 -7.46 -8.81 -1.66
C MET A 33 -8.95 -8.45 -1.69
N ALA A 34 -9.49 -8.02 -2.83
CA ALA A 34 -10.90 -7.69 -2.99
C ALA A 34 -11.82 -8.89 -2.83
N TYR A 35 -11.42 -10.02 -3.40
CA TYR A 35 -12.11 -11.30 -3.27
C TYR A 35 -12.07 -11.82 -1.81
N GLU A 36 -10.89 -11.92 -1.21
CA GLU A 36 -10.75 -12.55 0.12
C GLU A 36 -11.20 -11.66 1.28
N LEU A 37 -11.02 -10.35 1.15
CA LEU A 37 -11.33 -9.39 2.22
C LEU A 37 -12.70 -8.73 2.01
N ASN A 38 -13.45 -9.14 0.97
CA ASN A 38 -14.75 -8.57 0.60
C ASN A 38 -14.72 -7.03 0.58
N LEU A 39 -13.80 -6.46 -0.22
CA LEU A 39 -13.59 -5.01 -0.26
C LEU A 39 -14.78 -4.29 -0.91
N THR A 40 -15.08 -3.07 -0.50
CA THR A 40 -15.95 -2.18 -1.31
C THR A 40 -15.22 -1.76 -2.60
N GLU A 41 -15.93 -1.13 -3.53
CA GLU A 41 -15.29 -0.62 -4.77
C GLU A 41 -14.22 0.44 -4.45
N ASP A 42 -14.55 1.40 -3.58
CA ASP A 42 -13.59 2.44 -3.15
C ASP A 42 -12.36 1.83 -2.46
N GLN A 43 -12.56 0.82 -1.60
CA GLN A 43 -11.45 0.11 -0.96
C GLN A 43 -10.60 -0.63 -1.99
N TYR A 44 -11.22 -1.28 -2.97
CA TYR A 44 -10.51 -1.99 -4.03
C TYR A 44 -9.64 -1.04 -4.85
N GLU A 45 -10.17 0.13 -5.22
CA GLU A 45 -9.43 1.16 -5.92
C GLU A 45 -8.22 1.64 -5.11
N ALA A 46 -8.41 2.00 -3.84
CA ALA A 46 -7.32 2.44 -2.98
C ALA A 46 -6.26 1.34 -2.72
N VAL A 47 -6.69 0.09 -2.56
CA VAL A 47 -5.77 -1.05 -2.40
C VAL A 47 -4.92 -1.25 -3.64
N TYR A 48 -5.49 -1.11 -4.84
CA TYR A 48 -4.73 -1.12 -6.10
C TYR A 48 -3.67 -0.02 -6.12
N GLU A 49 -4.05 1.22 -5.80
CA GLU A 49 -3.12 2.37 -5.79
C GLU A 49 -1.97 2.18 -4.80
N ILE A 50 -2.28 1.74 -3.57
CA ILE A 50 -1.30 1.47 -2.52
C ILE A 50 -0.34 0.34 -2.93
N ASN A 51 -0.87 -0.73 -3.55
CA ASN A 51 -0.04 -1.83 -4.04
C ASN A 51 0.89 -1.37 -5.16
N LEU A 52 0.40 -0.55 -6.09
CA LEU A 52 1.22 0.00 -7.17
C LEU A 52 2.36 0.86 -6.63
N ASP A 53 2.06 1.80 -5.73
CA ASP A 53 3.06 2.63 -5.05
C ASP A 53 4.14 1.80 -4.36
N TYR A 54 3.73 0.74 -3.67
CA TYR A 54 4.65 -0.17 -3.01
C TYR A 54 5.58 -0.88 -4.01
N LEU A 55 5.03 -1.43 -5.09
CA LEU A 55 5.82 -2.18 -6.07
C LEU A 55 6.79 -1.31 -6.86
N MET A 56 6.41 -0.05 -7.14
CA MET A 56 7.31 0.91 -7.81
C MET A 56 8.42 1.42 -6.88
N THR A 57 8.20 1.44 -5.57
CA THR A 57 9.19 1.93 -4.59
C THR A 57 10.11 0.84 -4.05
N VAL A 58 9.72 -0.44 -4.18
CA VAL A 58 10.60 -1.55 -3.85
C VAL A 58 11.62 -1.75 -4.97
N SER A 59 12.90 -1.53 -4.66
CA SER A 59 14.04 -1.80 -5.53
C SER A 59 14.92 -2.92 -4.97
N HIS A 60 15.69 -3.58 -5.85
CA HIS A 60 16.63 -4.65 -5.51
C HIS A 60 17.71 -4.21 -4.50
N GLN A 61 18.14 -2.95 -4.54
CA GLN A 61 19.26 -2.41 -3.74
C GLN A 61 18.84 -1.63 -2.49
N SER A 62 17.54 -1.47 -2.24
CA SER A 62 17.10 -0.93 -0.96
C SER A 62 17.51 -1.90 0.14
N ARG A 63 18.58 -1.56 0.88
CA ARG A 63 18.89 -2.07 2.24
C ARG A 63 17.66 -1.99 3.17
N SER A 64 16.56 -1.35 2.74
CA SER A 64 15.35 -1.11 3.49
C SER A 64 14.07 -1.54 2.74
N TYR A 65 13.91 -2.81 2.37
CA TYR A 65 12.58 -3.39 2.05
C TYR A 65 11.51 -2.97 3.08
N ARG A 66 11.97 -2.84 4.33
CA ARG A 66 11.20 -2.38 5.49
C ARG A 66 10.49 -1.04 5.28
N ARG A 67 11.09 -0.04 4.63
CA ARG A 67 10.50 1.31 4.51
C ARG A 67 9.24 1.33 3.61
N PRO A 68 9.32 0.90 2.33
CA PRO A 68 8.13 0.77 1.47
C PRO A 68 7.05 -0.12 2.08
N TRP A 69 7.46 -1.22 2.73
CA TRP A 69 6.54 -2.16 3.36
C TRP A 69 5.79 -1.55 4.55
N ILE A 70 6.47 -0.84 5.47
CA ILE A 70 5.82 -0.12 6.57
C ILE A 70 4.86 0.93 6.02
N ARG A 71 5.26 1.67 4.98
CA ARG A 71 4.38 2.65 4.34
C ARG A 71 3.11 1.98 3.83
N ARG A 72 3.24 0.89 3.06
CA ARG A 72 2.10 0.11 2.55
C ARG A 72 1.19 -0.37 3.68
N ASP A 73 1.75 -0.98 4.71
CA ASP A 73 0.99 -1.49 5.86
C ASP A 73 0.20 -0.38 6.57
N ASN A 74 0.84 0.78 6.76
CA ASN A 74 0.18 1.95 7.34
C ASN A 74 -0.96 2.48 6.46
N MET A 75 -0.78 2.52 5.12
CA MET A 75 -1.83 2.99 4.21
C MET A 75 -3.02 2.04 4.20
N LEU A 76 -2.77 0.72 4.13
CA LEU A 76 -3.83 -0.29 4.19
C LEU A 76 -4.60 -0.25 5.51
N ARG A 77 -3.96 0.13 6.63
CA ARG A 77 -4.65 0.33 7.92
C ARG A 77 -5.67 1.48 7.90
N TYR A 78 -5.52 2.49 7.02
CA TYR A 78 -6.51 3.56 6.87
C TYR A 78 -7.69 3.14 5.98
N VAL A 79 -7.45 2.29 5.00
CA VAL A 79 -8.43 1.88 3.99
C VAL A 79 -9.29 0.70 4.48
N LEU A 80 -8.68 -0.26 5.15
CA LEU A 80 -9.34 -1.50 5.55
C LEU A 80 -10.07 -1.35 6.90
N SER A 81 -11.21 -2.03 7.02
CA SER A 81 -11.88 -2.21 8.31
C SER A 81 -11.03 -3.04 9.28
N PRO A 82 -11.34 -3.06 10.59
CA PRO A 82 -10.52 -3.77 11.57
C PRO A 82 -10.42 -5.26 11.29
N TRP A 83 -11.52 -5.90 10.88
CA TRP A 83 -11.51 -7.32 10.51
C TRP A 83 -10.71 -7.56 9.22
N GLN A 84 -10.90 -6.72 8.18
CA GLN A 84 -10.14 -6.82 6.92
C GLN A 84 -8.65 -6.67 7.16
N TYR A 85 -8.26 -5.69 7.98
CA TYR A 85 -6.87 -5.44 8.30
C TYR A 85 -6.25 -6.62 9.08
N ARG A 86 -6.99 -7.20 10.03
CA ARG A 86 -6.56 -8.42 10.73
C ARG A 86 -6.39 -9.61 9.77
N ALA A 87 -7.33 -9.82 8.85
CA ALA A 87 -7.26 -10.88 7.85
C ALA A 87 -6.08 -10.68 6.88
N TYR A 88 -5.91 -9.47 6.36
CA TYR A 88 -4.77 -9.05 5.54
C TYR A 88 -3.43 -9.37 6.21
N ARG A 89 -3.26 -9.02 7.49
CA ARG A 89 -2.00 -9.28 8.22
C ARG A 89 -1.73 -10.76 8.50
N ARG A 90 -2.77 -11.59 8.58
CA ARG A 90 -2.65 -13.05 8.76
C ARG A 90 -2.32 -13.77 7.46
N ALA A 91 -2.68 -13.18 6.32
CA ALA A 91 -2.36 -13.70 5.00
C ALA A 91 -0.96 -13.26 4.57
N ASP A 92 0.07 -14.08 4.81
CA ASP A 92 1.46 -13.73 4.48
C ASP A 92 1.66 -13.34 3.00
N TYR A 93 0.93 -13.97 2.09
CA TYR A 93 0.94 -13.67 0.65
C TYR A 93 0.32 -12.31 0.30
N PHE A 94 -0.42 -11.68 1.21
CA PHE A 94 -0.83 -10.27 1.10
C PHE A 94 0.05 -9.34 1.93
N TYR A 95 0.42 -9.75 3.15
CA TYR A 95 1.15 -8.90 4.09
C TYR A 95 2.58 -8.63 3.63
N LYS A 96 3.28 -9.65 3.14
CA LYS A 96 4.63 -9.56 2.54
C LYS A 96 4.58 -10.18 1.14
N PRO A 97 3.97 -9.48 0.17
CA PRO A 97 3.55 -10.10 -1.07
C PRO A 97 4.73 -10.48 -1.98
N ILE A 98 5.90 -9.86 -1.81
CA ILE A 98 7.11 -10.16 -2.57
C ILE A 98 8.32 -10.41 -1.67
N ARG A 99 9.18 -11.33 -2.10
CA ARG A 99 10.50 -11.60 -1.49
C ARG A 99 11.55 -11.64 -2.59
N TRP A 100 12.75 -11.14 -2.31
CA TRP A 100 13.90 -11.29 -3.20
C TRP A 100 14.61 -12.60 -2.89
N ILE A 101 14.57 -13.57 -3.83
CA ILE A 101 15.17 -14.90 -3.65
C ILE A 101 15.79 -15.34 -4.97
N GLY A 102 17.08 -15.69 -4.97
CA GLY A 102 17.77 -16.24 -6.14
C GLY A 102 17.68 -15.32 -7.37
N ASN A 103 18.03 -14.04 -7.18
CA ASN A 103 17.99 -12.97 -8.18
C ASN A 103 16.62 -12.73 -8.84
N ASN A 104 15.52 -13.14 -8.20
CA ASN A 104 14.18 -12.99 -8.73
C ASN A 104 13.19 -12.58 -7.63
N TRP A 105 12.15 -11.83 -8.04
CA TRP A 105 10.99 -11.55 -7.19
C TRP A 105 10.11 -12.80 -7.09
N ARG A 106 9.96 -13.32 -5.87
CA ARG A 106 8.99 -14.37 -5.56
C ARG A 106 7.74 -13.76 -4.95
N TRP A 107 6.61 -14.01 -5.59
CA TRP A 107 5.30 -13.51 -5.18
C TRP A 107 4.57 -14.56 -4.35
N GLY A 108 4.16 -14.18 -3.13
CA GLY A 108 3.40 -15.07 -2.27
C GLY A 108 2.04 -15.42 -2.87
N VAL A 109 1.38 -14.48 -3.54
CA VAL A 109 0.01 -14.67 -4.06
C VAL A 109 -0.09 -15.81 -5.08
N TYR A 110 1.00 -16.09 -5.81
CA TYR A 110 1.07 -17.17 -6.81
C TYR A 110 1.23 -18.57 -6.22
N SER A 111 1.43 -18.72 -4.91
CA SER A 111 1.36 -20.04 -4.27
C SER A 111 -0.08 -20.50 -4.04
N ARG A 112 -1.06 -19.61 -4.23
CA ARG A 112 -2.48 -19.87 -3.98
C ARG A 112 -3.35 -19.66 -5.20
N TYR A 113 -2.99 -18.70 -6.06
CA TYR A 113 -3.79 -18.30 -7.20
C TYR A 113 -3.05 -18.48 -8.51
N ASP A 114 -3.78 -18.98 -9.51
CA ASP A 114 -3.34 -18.93 -10.89
C ASP A 114 -3.41 -17.48 -11.43
N ARG A 115 -2.42 -17.13 -12.25
CA ARG A 115 -2.14 -15.77 -12.75
C ARG A 115 -3.22 -15.23 -13.69
N GLY A 116 -3.94 -16.12 -14.37
CA GLY A 116 -4.94 -15.74 -15.38
C GLY A 116 -6.34 -15.45 -14.81
N ARG A 117 -6.61 -15.83 -13.56
CA ARG A 117 -7.96 -15.72 -12.99
C ARG A 117 -8.14 -14.39 -12.29
N PHE A 118 -9.19 -13.64 -12.60
CA PHE A 118 -9.62 -12.44 -11.86
C PHE A 118 -11.04 -12.66 -11.34
N TYR A 119 -11.37 -12.04 -10.20
CA TYR A 119 -12.69 -12.15 -9.55
C TYR A 119 -13.49 -10.85 -9.63
N ARG A 120 -12.82 -9.72 -9.89
CA ARG A 120 -13.43 -8.41 -10.09
C ARG A 120 -13.02 -7.81 -11.43
N GLY A 121 -13.83 -6.86 -11.90
CA GLY A 121 -13.46 -5.97 -12.99
C GLY A 121 -12.27 -5.09 -12.62
N ARG A 122 -11.66 -4.41 -13.59
CA ARG A 122 -10.54 -3.50 -13.30
C ARG A 122 -11.07 -2.22 -12.61
N PRO A 123 -10.43 -1.72 -11.54
CA PRO A 123 -10.82 -0.47 -10.92
C PRO A 123 -10.50 0.69 -11.86
N SER A 124 -11.23 1.79 -11.75
CA SER A 124 -11.03 2.99 -12.59
C SER A 124 -9.58 3.50 -12.52
N ALA A 125 -8.98 3.50 -11.33
CA ALA A 125 -7.56 3.85 -11.11
C ALA A 125 -6.60 3.05 -11.97
N PHE A 126 -6.95 1.85 -12.42
CA PHE A 126 -6.11 1.11 -13.36
C PHE A 126 -5.84 1.90 -14.65
N ILE A 127 -6.80 2.70 -15.11
CA ILE A 127 -6.66 3.48 -16.35
C ILE A 127 -5.76 4.70 -16.10
N TYR A 128 -6.10 5.52 -15.11
CA TYR A 128 -5.55 6.86 -14.95
C TYR A 128 -4.40 6.97 -13.94
N TYR A 129 -4.31 6.07 -12.95
CA TYR A 129 -3.33 6.21 -11.89
C TYR A 129 -1.90 5.86 -12.34
N ARG A 130 -0.94 6.68 -11.92
CA ARG A 130 0.49 6.56 -12.28
C ARG A 130 1.42 6.47 -11.07
N GLY A 131 0.87 6.47 -9.84
CA GLY A 131 1.65 6.42 -8.61
C GLY A 131 1.76 7.76 -7.88
N GLY A 132 2.33 7.72 -6.68
CA GLY A 132 2.77 8.88 -5.92
C GLY A 132 1.71 9.53 -5.05
N ARG A 133 0.65 8.80 -4.64
CA ARG A 133 -0.36 9.40 -3.76
C ARG A 133 0.24 9.67 -2.38
N PRO A 134 0.09 10.87 -1.82
CA PRO A 134 0.59 11.17 -0.48
C PRO A 134 -0.22 10.40 0.57
N SER A 135 0.40 10.09 1.70
CA SER A 135 -0.27 9.35 2.79
C SER A 135 -1.56 10.01 3.27
N ARG A 136 -1.62 11.35 3.24
CA ARG A 136 -2.79 12.16 3.62
C ARG A 136 -4.03 11.82 2.80
N TYR A 137 -3.87 11.48 1.51
CA TYR A 137 -4.98 11.08 0.65
C TYR A 137 -5.79 9.92 1.23
N TYR A 138 -5.11 8.93 1.80
CA TYR A 138 -5.77 7.76 2.40
C TYR A 138 -6.24 8.04 3.82
N GLN A 139 -5.54 8.89 4.57
CA GLN A 139 -5.87 9.23 5.96
C GLN A 139 -7.13 10.10 6.08
N ASP A 140 -7.33 11.02 5.15
CA ASP A 140 -8.37 12.06 5.27
C ASP A 140 -9.74 11.62 4.70
N ARG A 141 -9.86 10.35 4.33
CA ARG A 141 -11.08 9.75 3.73
C ARG A 141 -11.65 8.63 4.60
N VAL A 142 -12.96 8.47 4.54
CA VAL A 142 -13.67 7.35 5.16
C VAL A 142 -13.85 6.27 4.11
N TRP A 143 -13.15 5.14 4.27
CA TRP A 143 -13.18 4.02 3.32
C TRP A 143 -14.14 2.90 3.73
N TYR A 144 -14.53 2.89 5.00
CA TYR A 144 -15.54 1.99 5.53
C TYR A 144 -16.23 2.68 6.71
N GLN A 145 -17.52 2.38 6.89
CA GLN A 145 -18.29 2.84 8.04
C GLN A 145 -18.34 1.69 9.05
N ARG A 146 -17.96 1.95 10.31
CA ARG A 146 -18.11 0.96 11.37
C ARG A 146 -19.59 0.79 11.71
N PRO A 147 -20.07 -0.45 11.93
CA PRO A 147 -21.27 -0.66 12.73
C PRO A 147 -21.04 -0.01 14.12
N ARG A 148 -22.04 0.68 14.67
CA ARG A 148 -21.97 1.24 16.02
C ARG A 148 -21.88 0.09 17.03
N THR A 149 -20.67 -0.28 17.45
CA THR A 149 -20.43 -1.27 18.49
C THR A 149 -19.70 -0.61 19.66
N ASN A 150 -20.14 -0.85 20.90
CA ASN A 150 -19.60 -0.25 22.13
C ASN A 150 -18.19 -0.75 22.54
N ASN A 151 -17.39 -1.28 21.61
CA ASN A 151 -16.11 -1.91 21.93
C ASN A 151 -14.93 -0.92 21.88
N ARG A 152 -14.65 -0.36 23.05
CA ARG A 152 -13.66 0.69 23.37
C ARG A 152 -12.24 0.46 22.81
N TRP A 153 -11.78 -0.78 22.73
CA TRP A 153 -10.40 -1.11 22.32
C TRP A 153 -10.09 -0.82 20.84
N ASP A 154 -11.08 -1.00 19.98
CA ASP A 154 -10.92 -0.78 18.54
C ASP A 154 -11.08 0.73 18.23
N ASP A 155 -11.68 1.52 19.12
CA ASP A 155 -11.95 2.96 18.95
C ASP A 155 -10.72 3.84 19.22
N ASP A 156 -9.86 3.47 20.18
CA ASP A 156 -8.71 4.30 20.58
C ASP A 156 -7.70 4.51 19.43
N VAL A 157 -7.47 3.49 18.59
CA VAL A 157 -6.52 3.56 17.46
C VAL A 157 -7.03 4.46 16.32
N TYR A 158 -8.36 4.59 16.17
CA TYR A 158 -9.00 5.42 15.14
C TYR A 158 -9.30 6.84 15.66
N MET A 159 -9.64 6.99 16.95
CA MET A 159 -9.91 8.29 17.58
C MET A 159 -8.63 9.13 17.76
N ASP A 160 -7.49 8.52 18.09
CA ASP A 160 -6.18 9.20 18.15
C ASP A 160 -5.80 9.87 16.82
N LYS A 161 -6.28 9.32 15.69
CA LYS A 161 -6.03 9.86 14.35
C LYS A 161 -6.91 11.07 14.01
N LYS A 162 -8.14 11.15 14.53
CA LYS A 162 -9.06 12.27 14.28
C LYS A 162 -8.80 13.46 15.22
N SER A 163 -8.36 13.20 16.45
CA SER A 163 -8.02 14.24 17.43
C SER A 163 -6.78 15.05 17.01
N LYS A 164 -5.75 14.39 16.46
CA LYS A 164 -4.51 15.05 16.00
C LYS A 164 -4.71 16.01 14.83
N HIS A 165 -5.76 15.83 14.03
CA HIS A 165 -6.06 16.70 12.87
C HIS A 165 -6.90 17.94 13.21
N ARG A 166 -7.46 18.04 14.42
CA ARG A 166 -8.26 19.20 14.86
C ARG A 166 -7.50 20.21 15.72
N GLY A 167 -6.23 19.96 16.03
CA GLY A 167 -5.43 20.77 16.94
C GLY A 167 -4.27 21.50 16.26
N ASN A 168 -4.54 22.40 15.31
CA ASN A 168 -3.64 23.54 15.09
C ASN A 168 -4.35 24.69 14.33
N SER A 169 -5.14 25.47 15.06
CA SER A 169 -5.57 26.80 14.60
C SER A 169 -5.83 27.65 15.83
N ARG A 170 -4.78 28.34 16.29
CA ARG A 170 -4.79 29.57 17.10
C ARG A 170 -3.35 29.90 17.49
N HIS A 171 -2.64 30.57 16.59
CA HIS A 171 -1.52 31.43 16.96
C HIS A 171 -2.10 32.84 17.05
N ASP A 172 -2.48 33.23 18.26
CA ASP A 172 -2.99 34.55 18.58
C ASP A 172 -1.78 35.46 18.86
N TRP A 173 -1.57 36.45 18.01
CA TRP A 173 -0.55 37.47 18.22
C TRP A 173 -1.12 38.53 19.16
N HIS A 174 -0.74 38.48 20.44
CA HIS A 174 -0.98 39.61 21.35
C HIS A 174 0.23 40.54 21.40
N GLU A 175 0.06 41.64 20.69
CA GLU A 175 0.79 42.90 20.73
C GLU A 175 0.90 43.44 22.17
N HIS A 176 2.12 43.57 22.69
CA HIS A 176 2.39 44.36 23.90
C HIS A 176 2.91 45.74 23.47
N LYS A 177 2.07 46.75 23.65
CA LYS A 177 2.47 48.15 23.60
C LYS A 177 3.26 48.50 24.86
N HIS A 178 4.45 49.05 24.66
CA HIS A 178 5.23 49.70 25.70
C HIS A 178 4.66 51.11 25.95
N ASP A 179 4.17 51.35 27.17
CA ASP A 179 4.15 52.70 27.74
C ASP A 179 5.21 52.77 28.85
N ARG A 180 6.19 53.66 28.63
CA ARG A 180 7.20 54.06 29.61
C ARG A 180 6.66 55.28 30.38
N ARG A 181 6.80 55.24 31.71
CA ARG A 181 6.85 56.44 32.55
C ARG A 181 8.14 57.21 32.30
#